data_AF-A0A7S2EZZ2-F1
#
_entry.id   AF-A0A7S2EZZ2-F1
#
_cell.length_a   1.000
_cell.length_b   1.000
_cell.length_c   1.000
_cell.angle_alpha   90.00
_cell.angle_beta   90.00
_cell.angle_gamma   90.00
#
_symmetry.space_group_name_H-M   'P 1'
#
loop_
_entity.id
_entity.type
_entity.pdbx_description
1 polymer ?
#
loop_
_entity_poly.entity_id
_entity_poly.type
_entity_poly.pdbx_seq_one_letter_code
_entity_poly.pdbx_strand_id
1 'polypeptide(L)'
;NDHMRYRQYCQRRLRRLYNVLRFKHGRGRFKQAPLPADFNDVRFLEIPLVNAERAWSYAVQLKADNAAASALNPRWRQHAIRRLAKAVQWAHKLESVCKVHADQRTQLEAEAYASFLQGTWLLEKESWSDALIKLKLCRRLCERLGLASEQELGALFKSKAEELAPMIRECKYNLGKAYDDNDSEAEGPRPTGGERKKDLSELSYRGQGLAIPSDKIKGKLMKCVGLASTVKVEDHE
;
A
#
# COMPACT_ATOMS: atom_id res chain seq x y z
N ASN A 1 -7.34 17.00 -15.81
CA ASN A 1 -7.78 16.94 -14.40
C ASN A 1 -7.09 18.01 -13.58
N ASP A 2 -7.81 19.05 -13.13
CA ASP A 2 -7.25 20.13 -12.31
C ASP A 2 -7.36 19.79 -10.81
N HIS A 3 -6.30 19.16 -10.28
CA HIS A 3 -6.22 18.77 -8.87
C HIS A 3 -6.05 19.96 -7.93
N MET A 4 -5.49 21.08 -8.41
CA MET A 4 -5.37 22.30 -7.62
C MET A 4 -6.76 22.88 -7.30
N ARG A 5 -7.63 22.97 -8.31
CA ARG A 5 -9.01 23.41 -8.15
C ARG A 5 -9.81 22.50 -7.23
N TYR A 6 -9.64 21.18 -7.37
CA TYR A 6 -10.31 20.22 -6.49
C TYR A 6 -9.87 20.36 -5.03
N ARG A 7 -8.56 20.53 -4.78
CA ARG A 7 -8.04 20.80 -3.41
C ARG A 7 -8.64 22.06 -2.79
N GLN A 8 -8.76 23.14 -3.56
CA GLN A 8 -9.39 24.39 -3.10
C GLN A 8 -10.89 24.22 -2.84
N TYR A 9 -11.58 23.40 -3.64
CA TYR A 9 -12.96 23.00 -3.38
C TYR A 9 -13.09 22.27 -2.04
N CYS A 10 -12.26 21.25 -1.77
CA CYS A 10 -12.28 20.51 -0.51
C CYS A 10 -12.03 21.43 0.70
N GLN A 11 -11.10 22.38 0.58
CA GLN A 11 -10.85 23.38 1.63
C GLN A 11 -12.09 24.24 1.93
N ARG A 12 -12.77 24.74 0.88
CA ARG A 12 -14.01 25.53 1.03
C ARG A 12 -15.16 24.68 1.58
N ARG A 13 -15.29 23.42 1.14
CA ARG A 13 -16.30 22.48 1.65
C ARG A 13 -16.10 22.22 3.14
N LEU A 14 -14.88 21.92 3.59
CA LEU A 14 -14.56 21.72 5.01
C LEU A 14 -14.93 22.95 5.85
N ARG A 15 -14.61 24.16 5.38
CA ARG A 15 -14.97 25.40 6.09
C ARG A 15 -16.49 25.51 6.25
N ARG A 16 -17.27 25.21 5.20
CA ARG A 16 -18.74 25.22 5.27
C ARG A 16 -19.28 24.15 6.22
N LEU A 17 -18.77 22.93 6.14
CA LEU A 17 -19.16 21.83 7.03
C LEU A 17 -18.94 22.19 8.50
N TYR A 18 -17.74 22.70 8.84
CA TYR A 18 -17.44 23.13 10.21
C TYR A 18 -18.35 24.26 10.71
N ASN A 19 -18.74 25.18 9.83
CA ASN A 19 -19.68 26.25 10.20
C ASN A 19 -21.09 25.71 10.43
N VAL A 20 -21.59 24.86 9.53
CA VAL A 20 -22.94 24.28 9.59
C VAL A 20 -23.11 23.37 10.81
N LEU A 21 -22.13 22.50 11.04
CA LEU A 21 -22.10 21.58 12.20
C LEU A 21 -21.76 22.29 13.51
N ARG A 22 -21.46 23.59 13.47
CA ARG A 22 -20.92 24.38 14.59
C ARG A 22 -19.68 23.73 15.23
N PHE A 23 -18.98 22.88 14.48
CA PHE A 23 -17.81 22.15 14.91
C PHE A 23 -16.56 22.98 14.63
N LYS A 24 -16.12 23.73 15.64
CA LYS A 24 -14.95 24.62 15.54
C LYS A 24 -13.77 24.03 16.30
N HIS A 25 -12.59 24.14 15.72
CA HIS A 25 -11.34 23.90 16.43
C HIS A 25 -11.08 25.04 17.43
N GLY A 26 -10.22 24.79 18.44
CA GLY A 26 -9.97 25.73 19.53
C GLY A 26 -9.57 27.14 19.05
N ARG A 27 -9.96 28.17 19.80
CA ARG A 27 -9.57 29.57 19.56
C ARG A 27 -8.13 29.82 20.05
N GLY A 28 -7.38 30.64 19.33
CA GLY A 28 -5.97 30.94 19.64
C GLY A 28 -5.00 29.93 19.02
N ARG A 29 -4.23 29.21 19.84
CA ARG A 29 -3.37 28.13 19.34
C ARG A 29 -4.24 26.99 18.81
N PHE A 30 -3.89 26.47 17.62
CA PHE A 30 -4.66 25.38 17.00
C PHE A 30 -4.71 24.16 17.92
N LYS A 31 -5.91 23.84 18.41
CA LYS A 31 -6.21 22.59 19.09
C LYS A 31 -7.26 21.85 18.27
N GLN A 32 -6.89 20.68 17.77
CA GLN A 32 -7.80 19.85 17.00
C GLN A 32 -8.91 19.33 17.93
N ALA A 33 -10.14 19.72 17.64
CA ALA A 33 -11.31 19.11 18.27
C ALA A 33 -11.42 17.65 17.78
N PRO A 34 -11.54 16.66 18.68
CA PRO A 34 -11.84 15.29 18.28
C PRO A 34 -13.23 15.25 17.64
N LEU A 35 -13.45 14.31 16.73
CA LEU A 35 -14.82 14.07 16.25
C LEU A 35 -15.65 13.55 17.44
N PRO A 36 -16.92 13.96 17.58
CA PRO A 36 -17.82 13.36 18.57
C PRO A 36 -17.85 11.84 18.44
N ALA A 37 -17.93 11.13 19.57
CA ALA A 37 -18.05 9.67 19.58
C ALA A 37 -19.35 9.24 18.89
N ASP A 38 -20.45 9.94 19.19
CA ASP A 38 -21.74 9.78 18.56
C ASP A 38 -22.22 11.09 17.92
N PHE A 39 -22.83 10.99 16.75
CA PHE A 39 -23.46 12.12 16.08
C PHE A 39 -24.70 11.68 15.30
N ASN A 40 -25.71 12.54 15.28
CA ASN A 40 -26.94 12.31 14.52
C ASN A 40 -26.86 12.87 13.10
N ASP A 41 -26.00 13.86 12.84
CA ASP A 41 -25.87 14.49 11.53
C ASP A 41 -24.85 13.73 10.67
N VAL A 42 -25.31 13.10 9.59
CA VAL A 42 -24.50 12.34 8.62
C VAL A 42 -23.34 13.16 8.06
N ARG A 43 -23.46 14.50 8.03
CA ARG A 43 -22.40 15.41 7.54
C ARG A 43 -21.10 15.32 8.34
N PHE A 44 -21.12 14.76 9.56
CA PHE A 44 -19.88 14.47 10.30
C PHE A 44 -19.01 13.41 9.59
N LEU A 45 -19.59 12.47 8.84
CA LEU A 45 -18.85 11.51 8.00
C LEU A 45 -18.12 12.20 6.84
N GLU A 46 -18.65 13.32 6.33
CA GLU A 46 -17.99 14.08 5.28
C GLU A 46 -16.70 14.75 5.75
N ILE A 47 -16.54 15.05 7.03
CA ILE A 47 -15.33 15.70 7.56
C ILE A 47 -14.07 14.85 7.29
N PRO A 48 -13.97 13.59 7.76
CA PRO A 48 -12.80 12.77 7.49
C PRO A 48 -12.66 12.46 6.00
N LEU A 49 -13.75 12.24 5.26
CA LEU A 49 -13.71 12.02 3.81
C LEU A 49 -13.08 13.21 3.06
N VAL A 50 -13.59 14.43 3.26
CA VAL A 50 -13.09 15.62 2.55
C VAL A 50 -11.67 15.99 3.01
N ASN A 51 -11.28 15.66 4.25
CA ASN A 51 -9.89 15.79 4.70
C ASN A 51 -8.96 14.81 3.99
N ALA A 52 -9.38 13.56 3.79
CA ALA A 52 -8.64 12.56 3.02
C ALA A 52 -8.48 13.01 1.56
N GLU A 53 -9.57 13.42 0.90
CA GLU A 53 -9.58 13.93 -0.48
C GLU A 53 -8.67 15.15 -0.67
N ARG A 54 -8.69 16.09 0.27
CA ARG A 54 -7.79 17.26 0.24
C ARG A 54 -6.31 16.87 0.39
N ALA A 55 -6.03 15.82 1.17
CA ALA A 55 -4.68 15.32 1.36
C ALA A 55 -4.19 14.60 0.10
N TRP A 56 -5.02 13.71 -0.45
CA TRP A 56 -4.79 12.95 -1.66
C TRP A 56 -4.62 13.85 -2.89
N SER A 57 -5.55 14.78 -3.13
CA SER A 57 -5.49 15.71 -4.27
C SER A 57 -4.21 16.54 -4.30
N TYR A 58 -3.71 16.97 -3.13
CA TYR A 58 -2.43 17.66 -3.07
C TYR A 58 -1.27 16.70 -3.38
N ALA A 59 -1.30 15.45 -2.91
CA ALA A 59 -0.29 14.48 -3.33
C ALA A 59 -0.26 14.27 -4.85
N VAL A 60 -1.44 14.12 -5.46
CA VAL A 60 -1.56 13.96 -6.93
C VAL A 60 -1.08 15.21 -7.66
N GLN A 61 -1.41 16.40 -7.17
CA GLN A 61 -0.88 17.66 -7.70
C GLN A 61 0.66 17.66 -7.67
N LEU A 62 1.27 17.34 -6.53
CA LEU A 62 2.73 17.30 -6.39
C LEU A 62 3.38 16.29 -7.32
N LYS A 63 2.74 15.14 -7.56
CA LYS A 63 3.21 14.14 -8.52
C LYS A 63 3.16 14.68 -9.94
N ALA A 64 2.05 15.33 -10.33
CA ALA A 64 1.91 15.94 -11.64
C ALA A 64 2.93 17.07 -11.86
N ASP A 65 3.10 17.94 -10.87
CA ASP A 65 4.07 19.03 -10.90
C ASP A 65 5.50 18.48 -11.02
N ASN A 66 5.84 17.41 -10.29
CA ASN A 66 7.16 16.77 -10.36
C ASN A 66 7.41 16.06 -11.69
N ALA A 67 6.38 15.50 -12.30
CA ALA A 67 6.46 14.87 -13.62
C ALA A 67 6.58 15.91 -14.75
N ALA A 68 6.01 17.11 -14.57
CA ALA A 68 6.11 18.22 -15.52
C ALA A 68 7.40 19.04 -15.37
N ALA A 69 8.12 18.90 -14.26
CA ALA A 69 9.38 19.59 -14.02
C ALA A 69 10.50 19.04 -14.93
N SER A 70 11.42 19.91 -15.35
CA SER A 70 12.56 19.52 -16.21
C SER A 70 13.52 18.51 -15.55
N ALA A 71 13.52 18.43 -14.22
CA ALA A 71 14.32 17.48 -13.46
C ALA A 71 13.51 16.91 -12.29
N LEU A 72 13.67 15.61 -12.03
CA LEU A 72 13.01 14.93 -10.92
C LEU A 72 13.48 15.51 -9.58
N ASN A 73 12.53 15.99 -8.77
CA ASN A 73 12.81 16.55 -7.45
C ASN A 73 12.45 15.54 -6.34
N PRO A 74 13.45 14.95 -5.63
CA PRO A 74 13.18 13.99 -4.56
C PRO A 74 12.39 14.58 -3.39
N ARG A 75 12.54 15.89 -3.12
CA ARG A 75 11.82 16.56 -2.03
C ARG A 75 10.32 16.63 -2.30
N TRP A 76 9.94 16.83 -3.56
CA TRP A 76 8.52 16.86 -3.97
C TRP A 76 7.90 15.47 -3.87
N ARG A 77 8.63 14.42 -4.29
CA ARG A 77 8.21 13.03 -4.08
C ARG A 77 8.01 12.72 -2.59
N GLN A 78 8.97 13.04 -1.74
CA GLN A 78 8.84 12.83 -0.29
C GLN A 78 7.66 13.61 0.29
N HIS A 79 7.40 14.83 -0.20
CA HIS A 79 6.24 15.60 0.20
C HIS A 79 4.94 14.90 -0.22
N ALA A 80 4.83 14.40 -1.45
CA ALA A 80 3.68 13.63 -1.92
C ALA A 80 3.42 12.38 -1.07
N ILE A 81 4.47 11.61 -0.71
CA ILE A 81 4.35 10.45 0.19
C ILE A 81 3.78 10.84 1.55
N ARG A 82 4.26 11.94 2.15
CA ARG A 82 3.73 12.45 3.43
C ARG A 82 2.27 12.89 3.32
N ARG A 83 1.88 13.46 2.17
CA ARG A 83 0.49 13.85 1.89
C ARG A 83 -0.43 12.63 1.74
N LEU A 84 0.01 11.58 1.05
CA LEU A 84 -0.71 10.31 0.95
C LEU A 84 -0.82 9.61 2.31
N ALA A 85 0.25 9.59 3.12
CA ALA A 85 0.20 9.06 4.48
C ALA A 85 -0.88 9.75 5.32
N LYS A 86 -0.99 11.07 5.20
CA LYS A 86 -2.05 11.84 5.85
C LYS A 86 -3.44 11.49 5.31
N ALA A 87 -3.58 11.25 4.01
CA ALA A 87 -4.85 10.81 3.42
C ALA A 87 -5.29 9.45 4.01
N VAL A 88 -4.36 8.50 4.12
CA VAL A 88 -4.59 7.18 4.74
C VAL A 88 -5.04 7.30 6.20
N GLN A 89 -4.40 8.17 7.00
CA GLN A 89 -4.82 8.42 8.38
C GLN A 89 -6.27 8.90 8.48
N TRP A 90 -6.69 9.80 7.59
CA TRP A 90 -8.08 10.26 7.54
C TRP A 90 -9.04 9.20 7.04
N ALA A 91 -8.61 8.35 6.11
CA ALA A 91 -9.41 7.25 5.59
C ALA A 91 -9.66 6.17 6.66
N HIS A 92 -8.65 5.80 7.46
CA HIS A 92 -8.86 4.92 8.62
C HIS A 92 -9.75 5.55 9.69
N LYS A 93 -9.65 6.88 9.87
CA LYS A 93 -10.58 7.59 10.76
C LYS A 93 -12.02 7.53 10.23
N LEU A 94 -12.22 7.69 8.92
CA LEU A 94 -13.54 7.51 8.29
C LEU A 94 -14.05 6.08 8.52
N GLU A 95 -13.23 5.08 8.23
CA GLU A 95 -13.55 3.66 8.43
C GLU A 95 -13.98 3.37 9.88
N SER A 96 -13.24 3.87 10.87
CA SER A 96 -13.58 3.69 12.29
C SER A 96 -14.92 4.33 12.68
N VAL A 97 -15.26 5.46 12.05
CA VAL A 97 -16.52 6.15 12.34
C VAL A 97 -17.68 5.47 11.61
N CYS A 98 -17.48 5.01 10.37
CA CYS A 98 -18.49 4.26 9.63
C CYS A 98 -18.87 2.95 10.31
N LYS A 99 -17.94 2.28 11.01
CA LYS A 99 -18.23 1.05 11.79
C LYS A 99 -19.28 1.24 12.88
N VAL A 100 -19.39 2.45 13.43
CA VAL A 100 -20.34 2.76 14.51
C VAL A 100 -21.62 3.36 13.96
N HIS A 101 -21.50 4.27 12.98
CA HIS A 101 -22.59 5.17 12.56
C HIS A 101 -23.20 4.88 11.19
N ALA A 102 -22.61 3.99 10.39
CA ALA A 102 -23.01 3.81 9.00
C ALA A 102 -23.53 2.40 8.70
N ASP A 103 -24.33 2.30 7.64
CA ASP A 103 -24.86 1.02 7.16
C ASP A 103 -23.75 0.10 6.66
N GLN A 104 -24.03 -1.21 6.63
CA GLN A 104 -23.07 -2.22 6.19
C GLN A 104 -22.51 -1.93 4.79
N ARG A 105 -23.31 -1.35 3.89
CA ARG A 105 -22.87 -0.92 2.57
C ARG A 105 -21.81 0.17 2.65
N THR A 106 -22.08 1.24 3.39
CA THR A 106 -21.16 2.38 3.55
C THR A 106 -19.89 1.97 4.31
N GLN A 107 -19.97 0.99 5.20
CA GLN A 107 -18.80 0.39 5.83
C GLN A 107 -17.87 -0.27 4.81
N LEU A 108 -18.42 -1.05 3.87
CA LEU A 108 -17.65 -1.66 2.79
C LEU A 108 -17.06 -0.61 1.82
N GLU A 109 -17.81 0.45 1.51
CA GLU A 109 -17.32 1.57 0.70
C GLU A 109 -16.15 2.30 1.39
N ALA A 110 -16.25 2.53 2.71
CA ALA A 110 -15.18 3.13 3.50
C ALA A 110 -13.94 2.23 3.57
N GLU A 111 -14.10 0.92 3.70
CA GLU A 111 -13.01 -0.06 3.69
C GLU A 111 -12.31 -0.12 2.31
N ALA A 112 -13.09 -0.11 1.23
CA ALA A 112 -12.56 -0.05 -0.13
C ALA A 112 -11.75 1.24 -0.35
N TYR A 113 -12.29 2.39 0.09
CA TYR A 113 -11.63 3.68 0.01
C TYR A 113 -10.32 3.74 0.82
N ALA A 114 -10.32 3.23 2.06
CA ALA A 114 -9.12 3.15 2.88
C ALA A 114 -8.06 2.25 2.24
N SER A 115 -8.47 1.10 1.70
CA SER A 115 -7.59 0.16 0.99
C SER A 115 -6.98 0.78 -0.27
N PHE A 116 -7.77 1.55 -1.03
CA PHE A 116 -7.29 2.30 -2.19
C PHE A 116 -6.21 3.32 -1.83
N LEU A 117 -6.48 4.19 -0.84
CA LEU A 117 -5.52 5.20 -0.41
C LEU A 117 -4.25 4.57 0.18
N GLN A 118 -4.40 3.46 0.91
CA GLN A 118 -3.27 2.72 1.46
C GLN A 118 -2.43 2.08 0.35
N GLY A 119 -3.08 1.46 -0.64
CA GLY A 119 -2.40 0.88 -1.81
C GLY A 119 -1.63 1.92 -2.61
N THR A 120 -2.24 3.07 -2.91
CA THR A 120 -1.57 4.16 -3.65
C THR A 120 -0.41 4.78 -2.87
N TRP A 121 -0.52 4.88 -1.54
CA TRP A 121 0.58 5.31 -0.69
C TRP A 121 1.76 4.33 -0.66
N LEU A 122 1.47 3.02 -0.57
CA LEU A 122 2.49 1.97 -0.57
C LEU A 122 3.18 1.85 -1.93
N LEU A 123 2.44 2.03 -3.02
CA LEU A 123 2.97 2.09 -4.37
C LEU A 123 3.96 3.25 -4.51
N GLU A 124 3.60 4.45 -4.04
CA GLU A 124 4.51 5.60 -4.06
C GLU A 124 5.76 5.40 -3.19
N LYS A 125 5.68 4.55 -2.16
CA LYS A 125 6.80 4.13 -1.31
C LYS A 125 7.62 2.97 -1.90
N GLU A 126 7.24 2.44 -3.05
CA GLU A 126 7.86 1.24 -3.66
C GLU A 126 7.75 -0.02 -2.78
N SER A 127 6.79 -0.09 -1.84
CA SER A 127 6.48 -1.32 -1.10
C SER A 127 5.50 -2.17 -1.91
N TRP A 128 6.00 -2.84 -2.94
CA TRP A 128 5.19 -3.54 -3.95
C TRP A 128 4.36 -4.69 -3.39
N SER A 129 4.89 -5.44 -2.41
CA SER A 129 4.20 -6.58 -1.78
C SER A 129 2.94 -6.14 -1.04
N ASP A 130 3.07 -5.13 -0.20
CA ASP A 130 1.99 -4.63 0.63
C ASP A 130 0.98 -3.86 -0.22
N ALA A 131 1.47 -3.09 -1.19
CA ALA A 131 0.63 -2.39 -2.16
C ALA A 131 -0.27 -3.37 -2.91
N LEU A 132 0.30 -4.49 -3.40
CA LEU A 132 -0.46 -5.52 -4.12
C LEU A 132 -1.62 -6.08 -3.27
N ILE A 133 -1.36 -6.38 -1.98
CA ILE A 133 -2.38 -6.91 -1.06
C ILE A 133 -3.53 -5.90 -0.92
N LYS A 134 -3.20 -4.62 -0.70
CA LYS A 134 -4.21 -3.56 -0.49
C LYS A 134 -4.98 -3.21 -1.75
N LEU A 135 -4.32 -3.18 -2.91
CA LEU A 135 -4.97 -2.93 -4.20
C LEU A 135 -5.88 -4.09 -4.61
N LYS A 136 -5.45 -5.35 -4.41
CA LYS A 136 -6.31 -6.53 -4.61
C LYS A 136 -7.54 -6.50 -3.69
N LEU A 137 -7.35 -6.15 -2.41
CA LEU A 137 -8.47 -5.99 -1.48
C LEU A 137 -9.47 -4.94 -1.97
N CYS A 138 -8.99 -3.77 -2.37
CA CYS A 138 -9.83 -2.72 -2.95
C CYS A 138 -10.60 -3.22 -4.18
N ARG A 139 -9.94 -3.92 -5.11
CA ARG A 139 -10.58 -4.47 -6.30
C ARG A 139 -11.71 -5.44 -5.97
N ARG A 140 -11.45 -6.42 -5.08
CA ARG A 140 -12.47 -7.39 -4.63
C ARG A 140 -13.68 -6.70 -3.98
N LEU A 141 -13.44 -5.68 -3.17
CA LEU A 141 -14.51 -4.92 -2.52
C LEU A 141 -15.33 -4.12 -3.56
N CYS A 142 -14.68 -3.49 -4.54
CA CYS A 142 -15.38 -2.80 -5.63
C CYS A 142 -16.22 -3.78 -6.47
N GLU A 143 -15.69 -4.95 -6.81
CA GLU A 143 -16.44 -5.98 -7.55
C GLU A 143 -17.66 -6.46 -6.76
N ARG A 144 -17.51 -6.71 -5.45
CA ARG A 144 -18.63 -7.07 -4.56
C ARG A 144 -19.67 -5.96 -4.46
N LEU A 145 -19.25 -4.70 -4.32
CA LEU A 145 -20.15 -3.55 -4.28
C LEU A 145 -20.88 -3.36 -5.62
N GLY A 146 -20.21 -3.64 -6.74
CA GLY A 146 -20.79 -3.57 -8.08
C GLY A 146 -21.89 -4.59 -8.29
N LEU A 147 -21.69 -5.84 -7.85
CA LEU A 147 -22.71 -6.91 -7.92
C LEU A 147 -23.94 -6.61 -7.05
N ALA A 148 -23.75 -5.93 -5.93
CA ALA A 148 -24.81 -5.59 -4.98
C ALA A 148 -25.51 -4.24 -5.28
N SER A 149 -25.17 -3.56 -6.37
CA SER A 149 -25.67 -2.23 -6.69
C SER A 149 -26.51 -2.20 -7.97
N GLU A 150 -27.36 -1.17 -8.09
CA GLU A 150 -28.10 -0.86 -9.32
C GLU A 150 -27.16 -0.58 -10.50
N GLN A 151 -27.69 -0.69 -11.72
CA GLN A 151 -26.90 -0.79 -12.94
C GLN A 151 -25.93 0.40 -13.17
N GLU A 152 -26.33 1.63 -12.81
CA GLU A 152 -25.47 2.81 -12.92
C GLU A 152 -24.33 2.83 -11.89
N LEU A 153 -24.65 2.56 -10.62
CA LEU A 153 -23.66 2.48 -9.55
C LEU A 153 -22.70 1.29 -9.78
N GLY A 154 -23.21 0.19 -10.30
CA GLY A 154 -22.41 -0.99 -10.65
C GLY A 154 -21.39 -0.68 -11.74
N ALA A 155 -21.78 0.10 -12.75
CA ALA A 155 -20.86 0.56 -13.79
C ALA A 155 -19.72 1.42 -13.22
N LEU A 156 -20.00 2.28 -12.23
CA LEU A 156 -18.97 3.08 -11.55
C LEU A 156 -17.96 2.21 -10.80
N PHE A 157 -18.42 1.22 -10.03
CA PHE A 157 -17.51 0.31 -9.32
C PHE A 157 -16.69 -0.56 -10.27
N LYS A 158 -17.28 -1.01 -11.39
CA LYS A 158 -16.57 -1.76 -12.42
C LYS A 158 -15.48 -0.92 -13.09
N SER A 159 -15.81 0.31 -13.49
CA SER A 159 -14.83 1.27 -14.00
C SER A 159 -13.70 1.50 -12.98
N LYS A 160 -14.05 1.61 -11.69
CA LYS A 160 -13.03 1.76 -10.64
C LYS A 160 -12.13 0.53 -10.49
N ALA A 161 -12.66 -0.68 -10.63
CA ALA A 161 -11.88 -1.91 -10.61
C ALA A 161 -10.92 -2.00 -11.80
N GLU A 162 -11.35 -1.55 -12.98
CA GLU A 162 -10.52 -1.47 -14.20
C GLU A 162 -9.38 -0.45 -14.05
N GLU A 163 -9.61 0.69 -13.38
CA GLU A 163 -8.55 1.66 -13.06
C GLU A 163 -7.46 1.08 -12.14
N LEU A 164 -7.77 0.08 -11.32
CA LEU A 164 -6.81 -0.58 -10.41
C LEU A 164 -5.92 -1.60 -11.13
N ALA A 165 -6.37 -2.15 -12.25
CA ALA A 165 -5.65 -3.17 -13.01
C ALA A 165 -4.20 -2.76 -13.39
N PRO A 166 -3.93 -1.55 -13.93
CA PRO A 166 -2.55 -1.14 -14.23
C PRO A 166 -1.67 -1.03 -12.97
N MET A 167 -2.20 -0.54 -11.85
CA MET A 167 -1.45 -0.44 -10.58
C MET A 167 -1.09 -1.83 -10.03
N ILE A 168 -2.02 -2.78 -10.12
CA ILE A 168 -1.78 -4.18 -9.73
C ILE A 168 -0.72 -4.82 -10.62
N ARG A 169 -0.79 -4.58 -11.94
CA ARG A 169 0.18 -5.08 -12.92
C ARG A 169 1.59 -4.54 -12.65
N GLU A 170 1.71 -3.25 -12.38
CA GLU A 170 2.99 -2.61 -11.99
C GLU A 170 3.59 -3.27 -10.74
N CYS A 171 2.76 -3.52 -9.72
CA CYS A 171 3.20 -4.20 -8.51
C CYS A 171 3.65 -5.65 -8.78
N LYS A 172 2.92 -6.41 -9.62
CA LYS A 172 3.30 -7.79 -10.02
C LYS A 172 4.66 -7.77 -10.75
N TYR A 173 4.82 -6.85 -11.70
CA TYR A 173 6.05 -6.70 -12.49
C TYR A 173 7.27 -6.40 -11.61
N ASN A 174 7.18 -5.42 -10.70
CA ASN A 174 8.29 -5.05 -9.82
C ASN A 174 8.65 -6.14 -8.78
N LEU A 175 7.75 -7.07 -8.50
CA LEU A 175 8.01 -8.24 -7.66
C LEU A 175 8.62 -9.43 -8.43
N GLY A 176 8.78 -9.32 -9.75
CA GLY A 176 9.24 -10.43 -10.60
C GLY A 176 8.25 -11.59 -10.68
N LYS A 177 6.96 -11.36 -10.33
CA LYS A 177 5.89 -12.32 -10.59
C LYS A 177 5.53 -12.17 -12.06
N ALA A 178 5.64 -13.24 -12.84
CA ALA A 178 5.28 -13.23 -14.26
C ALA A 178 3.84 -12.70 -14.46
N TYR A 179 3.58 -12.18 -15.66
CA TYR A 179 2.26 -11.73 -16.11
C TYR A 179 1.30 -12.92 -16.23
N ASP A 180 0.96 -13.56 -15.12
CA ASP A 180 -0.14 -14.51 -15.11
C ASP A 180 -1.43 -13.68 -15.03
N ASP A 181 -2.06 -13.53 -16.19
CA ASP A 181 -3.30 -12.80 -16.44
C ASP A 181 -4.53 -13.59 -15.95
N ASN A 182 -4.32 -14.78 -15.39
CA ASN A 182 -5.35 -15.53 -14.69
C ASN A 182 -5.47 -15.06 -13.23
N ASP A 183 -6.28 -14.03 -12.99
CA ASP A 183 -6.86 -13.78 -11.66
C ASP A 183 -7.96 -14.83 -11.37
N SER A 184 -7.64 -16.13 -11.43
CA SER A 184 -8.49 -17.26 -11.00
C SER A 184 -7.89 -17.97 -9.79
N GLU A 185 -7.47 -17.22 -8.77
CA GLU A 185 -7.13 -17.81 -7.48
C GLU A 185 -8.36 -17.76 -6.56
N ALA A 186 -9.09 -18.89 -6.54
CA ALA A 186 -9.97 -19.26 -5.45
C ALA A 186 -9.19 -19.20 -4.13
N GLU A 187 -9.73 -18.49 -3.14
CA GLU A 187 -9.17 -18.41 -1.79
C GLU A 187 -9.33 -19.77 -1.09
N GLY A 188 -8.35 -20.65 -1.26
CA GLY A 188 -8.13 -21.82 -0.40
C GLY A 188 -7.19 -21.48 0.76
N PRO A 189 -7.21 -22.24 1.88
CA PRO A 189 -6.29 -22.01 3.00
C PRO A 189 -4.84 -22.10 2.53
N ARG A 190 -4.02 -21.11 2.90
CA ARG A 190 -2.60 -21.04 2.53
C ARG A 190 -1.90 -22.38 2.85
N PRO A 191 -1.22 -23.02 1.88
CA PRO A 191 -0.19 -23.97 2.24
C PRO A 191 0.98 -23.17 2.82
N THR A 192 1.40 -23.56 4.02
CA THR A 192 2.61 -23.07 4.67
C THR A 192 3.83 -23.39 3.81
N GLY A 193 4.65 -22.38 3.55
CA GLY A 193 6.08 -22.52 3.29
C GLY A 193 6.52 -23.44 2.14
N GLY A 194 6.36 -22.99 0.90
CA GLY A 194 7.19 -23.49 -0.20
C GLY A 194 8.52 -22.76 -0.26
N GLU A 195 9.47 -23.11 0.61
CA GLU A 195 10.86 -22.70 0.43
C GLU A 195 11.35 -23.25 -0.91
N ARG A 196 11.83 -22.38 -1.81
CA ARG A 196 12.59 -22.82 -2.98
C ARG A 196 13.78 -23.60 -2.44
N LYS A 197 13.83 -24.92 -2.65
CA LYS A 197 15.04 -25.71 -2.42
C LYS A 197 16.15 -25.04 -3.22
N LYS A 198 17.04 -24.33 -2.52
CA LYS A 198 18.33 -23.94 -3.09
C LYS A 198 19.06 -25.25 -3.29
N ASP A 199 19.50 -25.53 -4.51
CA ASP A 199 20.36 -26.67 -4.79
C ASP A 199 21.63 -26.51 -3.92
N LEU A 200 21.68 -27.28 -2.83
CA LEU A 200 22.79 -27.30 -1.89
C LEU A 200 23.85 -28.21 -2.47
N SER A 201 25.05 -27.69 -2.70
CA SER A 201 26.16 -28.52 -3.13
C SER A 201 26.89 -29.12 -1.93
N GLU A 202 27.06 -30.44 -1.94
CA GLU A 202 27.76 -31.16 -0.88
C GLU A 202 29.27 -31.01 -1.03
N LEU A 203 29.97 -30.73 0.08
CA LEU A 203 31.41 -30.77 0.21
C LEU A 203 31.79 -31.67 1.39
N SER A 204 32.65 -32.66 1.19
CA SER A 204 33.20 -33.44 2.30
C SER A 204 34.49 -32.83 2.83
N TYR A 205 34.59 -32.63 4.14
CA TYR A 205 35.83 -32.23 4.82
C TYR A 205 36.03 -33.09 6.06
N ARG A 206 37.20 -33.73 6.18
CA ARG A 206 37.56 -34.65 7.29
C ARG A 206 36.47 -35.71 7.59
N GLY A 207 35.87 -36.27 6.55
CA GLY A 207 34.86 -37.33 6.68
C GLY A 207 33.44 -36.85 7.04
N GLN A 208 33.22 -35.54 7.22
CA GLN A 208 31.88 -34.97 7.43
C GLN A 208 31.41 -34.22 6.18
N GLY A 209 30.16 -34.48 5.77
CA GLY A 209 29.50 -33.78 4.66
C GLY A 209 28.95 -32.43 5.12
N LEU A 210 29.32 -31.36 4.41
CA LEU A 210 28.86 -30.00 4.63
C LEU A 210 27.97 -29.56 3.46
N ALA A 211 26.75 -29.14 3.75
CA ALA A 211 25.84 -28.60 2.74
C ALA A 211 26.11 -27.10 2.53
N ILE A 212 26.50 -26.71 1.31
CA ILE A 212 26.90 -25.33 1.01
C ILE A 212 25.83 -24.64 0.14
N PRO A 213 25.34 -23.45 0.54
CA PRO A 213 24.29 -22.71 -0.18
C PRO A 213 24.62 -22.20 -1.59
N SER A 214 25.85 -22.37 -2.09
CA SER A 214 26.29 -21.88 -3.41
C SER A 214 27.60 -22.51 -3.88
N ASP A 215 27.67 -22.88 -5.15
CA ASP A 215 28.89 -23.42 -5.78
C ASP A 215 30.08 -22.45 -5.78
N LYS A 216 29.82 -21.14 -5.77
CA LYS A 216 30.90 -20.14 -5.64
C LYS A 216 31.60 -20.23 -4.29
N ILE A 217 30.84 -20.56 -3.23
CA ILE A 217 31.37 -20.71 -1.87
C ILE A 217 32.10 -22.06 -1.77
N LYS A 218 31.53 -23.13 -2.35
CA LYS A 218 32.18 -24.45 -2.45
C LYS A 218 33.56 -24.37 -3.12
N GLY A 219 33.67 -23.64 -4.23
CA GLY A 219 34.95 -23.46 -4.93
C GLY A 219 36.01 -22.71 -4.12
N LYS A 220 35.60 -21.73 -3.30
CA LYS A 220 36.52 -21.03 -2.38
C LYS A 220 36.97 -21.94 -1.23
N LEU A 221 36.04 -22.68 -0.63
CA LEU A 221 36.33 -23.60 0.48
C LEU A 221 37.25 -24.74 0.03
N MET A 222 37.05 -25.30 -1.17
CA MET A 222 37.96 -26.31 -1.74
C MET A 222 39.40 -25.80 -1.88
N LYS A 223 39.58 -24.55 -2.31
CA LYS A 223 40.92 -23.94 -2.39
C LYS A 223 41.55 -23.79 -1.00
N CYS A 224 40.79 -23.36 -0.01
CA CYS A 224 41.27 -23.24 1.37
C CYS A 224 41.63 -24.59 1.99
N VAL A 225 40.83 -25.63 1.74
CA VAL A 225 41.12 -27.01 2.19
C VAL A 225 42.40 -27.54 1.53
N GLY A 226 42.58 -27.30 0.23
CA GLY A 226 43.81 -27.68 -0.49
C GLY A 226 45.06 -26.98 0.06
N LEU A 227 44.95 -25.71 0.42
CA LEU A 227 46.04 -24.96 1.06
C LEU A 227 46.36 -25.48 2.46
N ALA A 228 45.34 -25.87 3.24
CA ALA A 228 45.54 -26.44 4.57
C ALA A 228 46.20 -27.82 4.52
N SER A 229 45.93 -28.64 3.48
CA SER A 229 46.60 -29.94 3.31
C SER A 229 48.07 -29.84 2.91
N THR A 230 48.53 -28.69 2.39
CA THR A 230 49.95 -28.47 2.08
C THR A 230 50.79 -28.04 3.28
N VAL A 231 50.16 -27.69 4.40
CA VAL A 231 50.86 -27.43 5.67
C VAL A 231 51.10 -28.77 6.35
N LYS A 232 52.21 -29.43 6.00
CA LYS A 232 52.75 -30.53 6.79
C LYS A 232 53.16 -29.96 8.14
N VAL A 233 52.54 -30.46 9.21
CA VAL A 233 53.05 -30.28 10.57
C VAL A 233 54.35 -31.09 10.63
N GLU A 234 55.47 -30.40 10.79
CA GLU A 234 56.73 -31.05 11.17
C GLU A 234 56.56 -31.54 12.61
N ASP A 235 56.35 -32.85 12.77
CA ASP A 235 56.41 -33.51 14.06
C ASP A 235 57.86 -33.44 14.56
N HIS A 236 58.11 -32.61 15.57
CA HIS A 236 59.32 -32.69 16.37
C HIS A 236 59.01 -33.53 17.63
N GLU A 237 59.66 -34.69 17.70
CA GLU A 237 59.90 -35.48 18.92
C GLU A 237 60.57 -34.65 20.02
#